data_AF-A0A839P5P0-F1
#
_entry.id   AF-A0A839P5P0-F1
#
_cell.length_a   1.000
_cell.length_b   1.000
_cell.length_c   1.000
_cell.angle_alpha   90.00
_cell.angle_beta   90.00
_cell.angle_gamma   90.00
#
_symmetry.space_group_name_H-M   'P 1'
#
loop_
_entity.id
_entity.type
_entity.pdbx_description
1 polymer ?
#
loop_
_entity_poly.entity_id
_entity_poly.type
_entity_poly.pdbx_seq_one_letter_code
_entity_poly.pdbx_strand_id
1 'polypeptide(L)'
;MFALVGTVLVAAEYVLETIGAVRLRLVLMVVLSLSMGLLPPWANLMLAWVLVLRYMPLAVRWRGLWREERWGHRAAREAAAELTDDLAWARGRIAALERQLARAGDLATSRPGPVPDPLYHSLGLHPGSPDWLVVAARRAFRVRLHPDRHPRHRQQAHERFTLAEARFAEIYARRGIEA
;
A
#
# COMPACT_ATOMS: atom_id res chain seq x y z
N MET A 1 -24.76 7.44 -61.40
CA MET A 1 -23.84 6.35 -61.02
C MET A 1 -22.99 6.71 -59.79
N PHE A 2 -22.36 7.89 -59.74
CA PHE A 2 -21.55 8.34 -58.57
C PHE A 2 -22.32 8.48 -57.24
N ALA A 3 -23.60 8.86 -57.26
CA ALA A 3 -24.41 9.02 -56.04
C ALA A 3 -24.70 7.68 -55.32
N LEU A 4 -24.81 6.58 -56.06
CA LEU A 4 -25.03 5.23 -55.51
C LEU A 4 -23.77 4.65 -54.86
N VAL A 5 -22.59 5.01 -55.39
CA VAL A 5 -21.31 4.62 -54.78
C VAL A 5 -21.11 5.34 -53.45
N GLY A 6 -21.49 6.62 -53.37
CA GLY A 6 -21.38 7.40 -52.13
C GLY A 6 -22.27 6.87 -51.00
N THR A 7 -23.51 6.48 -51.28
CA THR A 7 -24.43 5.95 -50.26
C THR A 7 -24.02 4.57 -49.75
N VAL A 8 -23.52 3.69 -50.63
CA VAL A 8 -22.96 2.39 -50.22
C VAL A 8 -21.70 2.58 -49.37
N LEU A 9 -20.88 3.58 -49.69
CA LEU A 9 -19.67 3.88 -48.91
C LEU A 9 -20.01 4.38 -47.50
N VAL A 10 -21.00 5.27 -47.37
CA VAL A 10 -21.46 5.80 -46.08
C VAL A 10 -22.15 4.72 -45.24
N ALA A 11 -22.94 3.85 -45.86
CA ALA A 11 -23.56 2.72 -45.18
C ALA A 11 -22.51 1.69 -44.70
N ALA A 12 -21.45 1.46 -45.50
CA ALA A 12 -20.33 0.62 -45.10
C ALA A 12 -19.58 1.21 -43.90
N GLU A 13 -19.43 2.54 -43.82
CA GLU A 13 -18.78 3.22 -42.68
C GLU A 13 -19.57 3.08 -41.38
N TYR A 14 -20.89 3.22 -41.44
CA TYR A 14 -21.76 3.05 -40.27
C TYR A 14 -21.72 1.61 -39.72
N VAL A 15 -21.65 0.64 -40.63
CA VAL A 15 -21.50 -0.79 -40.30
C VAL A 15 -20.07 -1.09 -39.79
N LEU A 16 -19.07 -0.32 -40.23
CA LEU A 16 -17.68 -0.49 -39.82
C LEU A 16 -17.41 -0.08 -38.37
N GLU A 17 -18.06 0.98 -37.89
CA GLU A 17 -17.90 1.45 -36.51
C GLU A 17 -18.54 0.52 -35.47
N THR A 18 -19.56 -0.23 -35.88
CA THR A 18 -20.30 -1.16 -35.01
C THR A 18 -19.66 -2.55 -34.93
N ILE A 19 -18.69 -2.85 -35.80
CA ILE A 19 -18.18 -4.20 -36.01
C ILE A 19 -16.72 -4.30 -35.53
N GLY A 20 -16.49 -5.08 -34.48
CA GLY A 20 -15.15 -5.28 -33.90
C GLY A 20 -14.08 -5.73 -34.92
N ALA A 21 -12.81 -5.46 -34.60
CA ALA A 21 -11.66 -5.54 -35.51
C ALA A 21 -11.51 -6.85 -36.31
N VAL A 22 -11.99 -7.97 -35.78
CA VAL A 22 -11.97 -9.28 -36.46
C VAL A 22 -12.95 -9.35 -37.63
N ARG A 23 -14.17 -8.86 -37.42
CA ARG A 23 -15.22 -8.86 -38.44
C ARG A 23 -14.96 -7.80 -39.52
N LEU A 24 -14.34 -6.68 -39.16
CA LEU A 24 -13.83 -5.69 -40.11
C LEU A 24 -12.86 -6.32 -41.13
N ARG A 25 -11.88 -7.11 -40.64
CA ARG A 25 -10.92 -7.78 -41.51
C ARG A 25 -11.57 -8.78 -42.46
N LEU A 26 -12.57 -9.53 -41.97
CA LEU A 26 -13.34 -10.47 -42.79
C LEU A 26 -14.12 -9.76 -43.89
N VAL A 27 -14.83 -8.68 -43.57
CA VAL A 27 -15.57 -7.88 -44.57
C VAL A 27 -14.62 -7.32 -45.62
N LEU A 28 -13.47 -6.78 -45.21
CA LEU A 28 -12.47 -6.25 -46.13
C LEU A 28 -11.91 -7.34 -47.06
N MET A 29 -11.62 -8.53 -46.53
CA MET A 29 -11.15 -9.67 -47.33
C MET A 29 -12.21 -10.15 -48.33
N VAL A 30 -13.48 -10.22 -47.92
CA VAL A 30 -14.58 -10.63 -48.81
C VAL A 30 -14.77 -9.61 -49.93
N VAL A 31 -14.76 -8.31 -49.63
CA VAL A 31 -14.89 -7.24 -50.63
C VAL A 31 -13.70 -7.26 -51.59
N LEU A 32 -12.48 -7.43 -51.09
CA LEU A 32 -11.27 -7.49 -51.92
C LEU A 32 -11.28 -8.73 -52.83
N SER A 33 -11.69 -9.89 -52.30
CA SER A 33 -11.80 -11.14 -53.06
C SER A 33 -12.86 -11.05 -54.17
N LEU A 34 -14.03 -10.48 -53.85
CA LEU A 34 -15.09 -10.27 -54.83
C LEU A 34 -14.68 -9.26 -55.92
N SER A 35 -13.94 -8.21 -55.53
CA SER A 35 -13.43 -7.20 -56.47
C SER A 35 -12.39 -7.74 -57.46
N MET A 36 -11.60 -8.75 -57.06
CA MET A 36 -10.64 -9.42 -57.94
C MET A 36 -11.30 -10.15 -59.11
N GLY A 37 -12.53 -10.64 -58.94
CA GLY A 37 -13.26 -11.33 -60.01
C GLY A 37 -14.08 -10.41 -60.92
N LEU A 38 -14.42 -9.20 -60.47
CA LEU A 38 -15.30 -8.29 -61.21
C LEU A 38 -14.59 -7.11 -61.87
N LEU A 39 -13.46 -6.64 -61.32
CA LEU A 39 -12.83 -5.39 -61.75
C LEU A 39 -11.52 -5.63 -62.49
N PRO A 40 -11.17 -4.77 -63.46
CA PRO A 40 -9.85 -4.74 -64.06
C PRO A 40 -8.74 -4.56 -63.01
N PRO A 41 -7.53 -5.11 -63.24
CA PRO A 41 -6.45 -5.09 -62.25
C PRO A 41 -6.02 -3.68 -61.82
N TRP A 42 -6.10 -2.69 -62.71
CA TRP A 42 -5.79 -1.29 -62.38
C TRP A 42 -6.79 -0.67 -61.39
N ALA A 43 -8.06 -1.06 -61.46
CA ALA A 43 -9.10 -0.58 -60.54
C ALA A 43 -8.91 -1.18 -59.14
N ASN A 44 -8.50 -2.45 -59.05
CA ASN A 44 -8.15 -3.09 -57.78
C ASN A 44 -6.91 -2.45 -57.13
N LEU A 45 -5.92 -2.04 -57.92
CA LEU A 45 -4.76 -1.27 -57.43
C LEU A 45 -5.17 0.08 -56.83
N MET A 46 -6.07 0.81 -57.50
CA MET A 46 -6.59 2.09 -56.99
C MET A 46 -7.42 1.89 -55.71
N LEU A 47 -8.27 0.85 -55.67
CA LEU A 47 -9.04 0.49 -54.49
C LEU A 47 -8.13 0.18 -53.29
N ALA A 48 -7.10 -0.64 -53.52
CA ALA A 48 -6.11 -0.97 -52.49
C ALA A 48 -5.40 0.29 -51.98
N TRP A 49 -5.03 1.22 -52.86
CA TRP A 49 -4.40 2.49 -52.48
C TRP A 49 -5.31 3.36 -51.61
N VAL A 50 -6.58 3.50 -51.98
CA VAL A 50 -7.58 4.26 -51.20
C VAL A 50 -7.79 3.63 -49.82
N LEU A 51 -7.87 2.29 -49.75
CA LEU A 51 -7.97 1.57 -48.49
C LEU A 51 -6.74 1.80 -47.61
N VAL A 52 -5.53 1.72 -48.17
CA VAL A 52 -4.30 1.97 -47.42
C VAL A 52 -4.30 3.39 -46.86
N LEU A 53 -4.57 4.41 -47.67
CA LEU A 53 -4.61 5.81 -47.20
C LEU A 53 -5.66 6.04 -46.11
N ARG A 54 -6.85 5.41 -46.23
CA ARG A 54 -7.94 5.61 -45.28
C ARG A 54 -7.72 4.85 -43.96
N TYR A 55 -7.18 3.63 -44.00
CA TYR A 55 -7.00 2.80 -42.81
C TYR A 55 -5.60 2.91 -42.18
N MET A 56 -4.61 3.48 -42.85
CA MET A 56 -3.28 3.77 -42.29
C MET A 56 -3.35 4.60 -40.99
N PRO A 57 -4.04 5.75 -40.92
CA PRO A 57 -4.09 6.53 -39.69
C PRO A 57 -4.75 5.77 -38.54
N LEU A 58 -5.75 4.94 -38.84
CA LEU A 58 -6.38 4.04 -37.87
C LEU A 58 -5.36 3.02 -37.36
N ALA A 59 -4.63 2.35 -38.26
CA ALA A 59 -3.60 1.37 -37.90
C ALA A 59 -2.46 1.98 -37.06
N VAL A 60 -2.08 3.22 -37.34
CA VAL A 60 -1.10 3.99 -36.53
C VAL A 60 -1.65 4.27 -35.14
N ARG A 61 -2.91 4.70 -35.02
CA ARG A 61 -3.59 4.94 -33.73
C ARG A 61 -3.69 3.66 -32.90
N TRP A 62 -4.07 2.54 -33.52
CA TRP A 62 -4.08 1.24 -32.86
C TRP A 62 -2.69 0.84 -32.36
N ARG A 63 -1.64 1.00 -33.18
CA ARG A 63 -0.26 0.72 -32.72
C ARG A 63 0.16 1.58 -31.53
N GLY A 64 -0.32 2.83 -31.44
CA GLY A 64 -0.10 3.71 -30.29
C GLY A 64 -0.69 3.11 -29.02
N LEU A 65 -1.98 2.76 -29.05
CA LEU A 65 -2.69 2.13 -27.92
C LEU A 65 -2.02 0.84 -27.45
N TRP A 66 -1.67 -0.05 -28.39
CA TRP A 66 -0.96 -1.30 -28.07
C TRP A 66 0.44 -1.07 -27.48
N ARG A 67 1.10 0.05 -27.80
CA ARG A 67 2.38 0.41 -27.20
C ARG A 67 2.15 0.92 -25.78
N GLU A 68 1.24 1.85 -25.59
CA GLU A 68 0.89 2.42 -24.28
C GLU A 68 0.49 1.32 -23.28
N GLU A 69 -0.33 0.36 -23.70
CA GLU A 69 -0.71 -0.78 -22.87
C GLU A 69 0.49 -1.67 -22.52
N ARG A 70 1.40 -1.93 -23.48
CA ARG A 70 2.64 -2.67 -23.21
C ARG A 70 3.63 -1.90 -22.34
N TRP A 71 3.68 -0.58 -22.43
CA TRP A 71 4.49 0.27 -21.56
C TRP A 71 3.92 0.25 -20.14
N GLY A 72 2.59 0.37 -19.99
CA GLY A 72 1.89 0.26 -18.72
C GLY A 72 2.11 -1.10 -18.05
N HIS A 73 1.97 -2.21 -18.80
CA HIS A 73 2.23 -3.54 -18.25
C HIS A 73 3.69 -3.77 -17.85
N ARG A 74 4.66 -3.19 -18.58
CA ARG A 74 6.08 -3.28 -18.21
C ARG A 74 6.38 -2.47 -16.96
N ALA A 75 5.94 -1.21 -16.91
CA ALA A 75 6.09 -0.36 -15.74
C ALA A 75 5.41 -0.97 -14.49
N ALA A 76 4.22 -1.55 -14.65
CA ALA A 76 3.54 -2.24 -13.55
C ALA A 76 4.29 -3.49 -13.06
N ARG A 77 4.94 -4.24 -13.95
CA ARG A 77 5.79 -5.37 -13.56
C ARG A 77 7.07 -4.95 -12.86
N GLU A 78 7.71 -3.88 -13.34
CA GLU A 78 8.90 -3.30 -12.71
C GLU A 78 8.57 -2.78 -11.31
N ALA A 79 7.48 -2.03 -11.14
CA ALA A 79 7.01 -1.57 -9.84
C ALA A 79 6.65 -2.74 -8.91
N ALA A 80 6.03 -3.81 -9.43
CA ALA A 80 5.74 -4.99 -8.64
C ALA A 80 7.03 -5.71 -8.17
N ALA A 81 8.06 -5.78 -9.03
CA ALA A 81 9.34 -6.38 -8.67
C ALA A 81 10.06 -5.57 -7.56
N GLU A 82 10.08 -4.24 -7.67
CA GLU A 82 10.66 -3.36 -6.66
C GLU A 82 9.96 -3.55 -5.29
N LEU A 83 8.62 -3.59 -5.28
CA LEU A 83 7.86 -3.85 -4.06
C LEU A 83 8.14 -5.23 -3.46
N THR A 84 8.37 -6.25 -4.27
CA THR A 84 8.72 -7.58 -3.76
C THR A 84 10.10 -7.62 -3.13
N ASP A 85 11.08 -6.89 -3.68
CA ASP A 85 12.42 -6.78 -3.15
C ASP A 85 12.42 -6.02 -1.81
N ASP A 86 11.68 -4.91 -1.74
CA ASP A 86 11.49 -4.14 -0.51
C ASP A 86 10.84 -4.97 0.61
N LEU A 87 9.81 -5.76 0.27
CA LEU A 87 9.16 -6.66 1.23
C LEU A 87 10.12 -7.75 1.71
N ALA A 88 10.94 -8.32 0.82
CA ALA A 88 11.95 -9.31 1.19
C ALA A 88 12.99 -8.70 2.14
N TRP A 89 13.47 -7.50 1.84
CA TRP A 89 14.42 -6.76 2.68
C TRP A 89 13.82 -6.44 4.05
N ALA A 90 12.59 -5.92 4.10
CA ALA A 90 11.90 -5.58 5.35
C ALA A 90 11.70 -6.81 6.24
N ARG A 91 11.27 -7.93 5.65
CA ARG A 91 11.15 -9.22 6.36
C ARG A 91 12.48 -9.70 6.90
N GLY A 92 13.55 -9.61 6.12
CA GLY A 92 14.90 -9.94 6.57
C GLY A 92 15.36 -9.07 7.74
N ARG A 93 15.03 -7.77 7.70
CA ARG A 93 15.35 -6.82 8.77
C ARG A 93 14.60 -7.12 10.06
N ILE A 94 13.31 -7.44 9.98
CA ILE A 94 12.49 -7.84 11.13
C ILE A 94 13.07 -9.11 11.76
N ALA A 95 13.33 -10.16 10.97
CA ALA A 95 13.91 -11.40 11.47
C ALA A 95 15.32 -11.20 12.09
N ALA A 96 16.09 -10.22 11.63
CA ALA A 96 17.37 -9.86 12.24
C ALA A 96 17.17 -9.17 13.60
N LEU A 97 16.23 -8.23 13.70
CA LEU A 97 15.91 -7.53 14.95
C LEU A 97 15.29 -8.46 16.00
N GLU A 98 14.41 -9.38 15.59
CA GLU A 98 13.85 -10.40 16.48
C GLU A 98 14.94 -11.29 17.07
N ARG A 99 15.92 -11.71 16.25
CA ARG A 99 17.10 -12.45 16.74
C ARG A 99 17.99 -11.63 17.68
N GLN A 100 18.03 -10.31 17.53
CA GLN A 100 18.77 -9.44 18.45
C GLN A 100 18.01 -9.27 19.77
N LEU A 101 16.69 -9.10 19.71
CA LEU A 101 15.82 -9.03 20.88
C LEU A 101 15.84 -10.34 21.67
N ALA A 102 15.77 -11.50 21.00
CA ALA A 102 15.89 -12.81 21.63
C ALA A 102 17.22 -12.92 22.39
N ARG A 103 18.34 -12.60 21.72
CA ARG A 103 19.68 -12.60 22.36
C ARG A 103 19.77 -11.63 23.53
N ALA A 104 19.18 -10.44 23.43
CA ALA A 104 19.16 -9.48 24.52
C ALA A 104 18.30 -9.98 25.71
N GLY A 105 17.18 -10.65 25.43
CA GLY A 105 16.34 -11.31 26.41
C GLY A 105 17.05 -12.47 27.12
N ASP A 106 17.76 -13.30 26.38
CA ASP A 106 18.56 -14.39 26.93
C ASP A 106 19.67 -13.85 27.84
N LEU A 107 20.35 -12.77 27.44
CA LEU A 107 21.35 -12.09 28.26
C LEU A 107 20.74 -11.42 29.51
N ALA A 108 19.53 -10.87 29.40
CA ALA A 108 18.81 -10.29 30.53
C ALA A 108 18.35 -11.38 31.53
N THR A 109 17.97 -12.56 31.03
CA THR A 109 17.54 -13.70 31.86
C THR A 109 18.74 -14.44 32.48
N SER A 110 19.86 -14.49 31.77
CA SER A 110 21.09 -15.15 32.22
C SER A 110 21.94 -14.31 33.18
N ARG A 111 21.67 -13.01 33.30
CA ARG A 111 22.30 -12.16 34.32
C ARG A 111 21.47 -12.29 35.59
N PRO A 112 21.98 -12.89 36.68
CA PRO A 112 21.32 -12.85 37.98
C PRO A 112 21.50 -11.43 38.54
N GLY A 113 20.80 -10.47 37.94
CA GLY A 113 20.53 -9.20 38.60
C GLY A 113 19.62 -9.49 39.79
N PRO A 114 19.75 -8.77 40.91
CA PRO A 114 18.81 -8.90 42.01
C PRO A 114 17.40 -8.69 41.44
N VAL A 115 16.52 -9.67 41.67
CA VAL A 115 15.11 -9.60 41.28
C VAL A 115 14.60 -8.21 41.67
N PRO A 116 14.22 -7.34 40.72
CA PRO A 116 13.80 -5.99 41.04
C PRO A 116 12.61 -6.12 41.99
N ASP A 117 12.73 -5.54 43.19
CA ASP A 117 11.64 -5.57 44.16
C ASP A 117 10.36 -5.08 43.44
N PRO A 118 9.32 -5.94 43.32
CA PRO A 118 8.16 -5.69 42.48
C PRO A 118 7.45 -4.38 42.87
N LEU A 119 7.62 -3.95 44.12
CA LEU A 119 7.15 -2.68 44.64
C LEU A 119 7.71 -1.48 43.85
N TYR A 120 9.03 -1.41 43.70
CA TYR A 120 9.73 -0.32 43.01
C TYR A 120 9.53 -0.40 41.50
N HIS A 121 9.59 -1.61 40.94
CA HIS A 121 9.46 -1.80 39.49
C HIS A 121 8.09 -1.34 38.98
N SER A 122 7.03 -1.59 39.75
CA SER A 122 5.67 -1.20 39.38
C SER A 122 5.44 0.32 39.30
N LEU A 123 6.34 1.12 39.91
CA LEU A 123 6.34 2.58 39.86
C LEU A 123 7.41 3.14 38.92
N GLY A 124 8.14 2.28 38.20
CA GLY A 124 9.27 2.67 37.35
C GLY A 124 10.49 3.16 38.13
N LEU A 125 10.62 2.76 39.41
CA LEU A 125 11.72 3.12 40.28
C LEU A 125 12.69 1.95 40.46
N HIS A 126 13.94 2.27 40.77
CA HIS A 126 14.93 1.27 41.20
C HIS A 126 15.02 1.22 42.73
N PRO A 127 15.22 0.05 43.37
CA PRO A 127 15.37 -0.04 44.83
C PRO A 127 16.52 0.81 45.41
N GLY A 128 17.53 1.12 44.59
CA GLY A 128 18.64 2.03 44.95
C GLY A 128 18.41 3.50 44.60
N SER A 129 17.20 3.90 44.21
CA SER A 129 16.88 5.32 43.93
C SER A 129 17.10 6.17 45.17
N PRO A 130 17.64 7.39 45.09
CA PRO A 130 17.77 8.29 46.24
C PRO A 130 16.39 8.82 46.69
N ASP A 131 16.25 9.16 47.98
CA ASP A 131 14.95 9.48 48.58
C ASP A 131 14.29 10.71 47.95
N TRP A 132 15.07 11.73 47.60
CA TRP A 132 14.55 12.92 46.90
C TRP A 132 13.88 12.56 45.56
N LEU A 133 14.37 11.52 44.87
CA LEU A 133 13.79 11.05 43.61
C LEU A 133 12.47 10.33 43.87
N VAL A 134 12.39 9.54 44.93
CA VAL A 134 11.16 8.85 45.34
C VAL A 134 10.08 9.89 45.71
N VAL A 135 10.45 10.94 46.43
CA VAL A 135 9.54 12.05 46.79
C VAL A 135 9.08 12.81 45.53
N ALA A 136 10.01 13.13 44.62
CA ALA A 136 9.67 13.80 43.37
C ALA A 136 8.76 12.93 42.48
N ALA A 137 9.02 11.63 42.41
CA ALA A 137 8.21 10.67 41.67
C ALA A 137 6.77 10.62 42.22
N ARG A 138 6.60 10.56 43.55
CA ARG A 138 5.27 10.60 44.17
C ARG A 138 4.49 11.87 43.79
N ARG A 139 5.13 13.04 43.85
CA ARG A 139 4.52 14.32 43.44
C ARG A 139 4.12 14.30 41.96
N ALA A 140 4.99 13.81 41.09
CA ALA A 140 4.69 13.67 39.66
C ALA A 140 3.50 12.72 39.40
N PHE A 141 3.44 11.59 40.11
CA PHE A 141 2.34 10.64 40.03
C PHE A 141 1.02 11.26 40.48
N ARG A 142 1.00 12.00 41.60
CA ARG A 142 -0.20 12.71 42.07
C ARG A 142 -0.75 13.66 41.01
N VAL A 143 0.15 14.41 40.38
CA VAL A 143 -0.19 15.38 39.34
C VAL A 143 -0.68 14.67 38.06
N ARG A 144 -0.11 13.53 37.68
CA ARG A 144 -0.45 12.82 36.43
C ARG A 144 -1.70 11.95 36.54
N LEU A 145 -1.91 11.29 37.68
CA LEU A 145 -3.02 10.35 37.89
C LEU A 145 -4.21 10.96 38.63
N HIS A 146 -4.20 12.27 38.93
CA HIS A 146 -5.32 12.90 39.64
C HIS A 146 -6.66 12.67 38.90
N PRO A 147 -7.73 12.20 39.58
CA PRO A 147 -9.00 11.90 38.95
C PRO A 147 -9.66 13.13 38.30
N ASP A 148 -9.37 14.34 38.80
CA ASP A 148 -9.88 15.58 38.19
C ASP A 148 -9.26 15.89 36.82
N ARG A 149 -8.10 15.32 36.48
CA ARG A 149 -7.51 15.47 35.14
C ARG A 149 -8.08 14.52 34.11
N HIS A 150 -8.86 13.52 34.52
CA HIS A 150 -9.38 12.47 33.65
C HIS A 150 -10.91 12.34 33.77
N PRO A 151 -11.70 13.37 33.40
CA PRO A 151 -13.14 13.39 33.64
C PRO A 151 -13.90 12.25 32.95
N ARG A 152 -13.44 11.78 31.79
CA ARG A 152 -14.05 10.67 31.05
C ARG A 152 -13.82 9.28 31.67
N HIS A 153 -12.76 9.13 32.47
CA HIS A 153 -12.37 7.85 33.08
C HIS A 153 -12.02 8.01 34.56
N ARG A 154 -12.82 8.83 35.27
CA ARG A 154 -12.55 9.26 36.64
C ARG A 154 -12.35 8.09 37.61
N GLN A 155 -13.19 7.05 37.48
CA GLN A 155 -13.13 5.86 38.35
C GLN A 155 -11.82 5.07 38.16
N GLN A 156 -11.44 4.77 36.91
CA GLN A 156 -10.16 4.09 36.62
C GLN A 156 -8.95 4.93 37.02
N ALA A 157 -9.03 6.26 36.87
CA ALA A 157 -7.98 7.16 37.34
C ALA A 157 -7.86 7.14 38.87
N HIS A 158 -8.98 7.13 39.59
CA HIS A 158 -9.02 7.03 41.04
C HIS A 158 -8.39 5.70 41.53
N GLU A 159 -8.77 4.57 40.93
CA GLU A 159 -8.20 3.25 41.27
C GLU A 159 -6.69 3.20 41.03
N ARG A 160 -6.21 3.76 39.91
CA ARG A 160 -4.76 3.84 39.63
C ARG A 160 -4.04 4.76 40.61
N PHE A 161 -4.67 5.88 40.98
CA PHE A 161 -4.12 6.82 41.94
C PHE A 161 -3.99 6.21 43.34
N THR A 162 -5.04 5.54 43.84
CA THR A 162 -5.02 4.91 45.17
C THR A 162 -4.03 3.77 45.24
N LEU A 163 -3.96 2.93 44.19
CA LEU A 163 -2.96 1.86 44.10
C LEU A 163 -1.53 2.42 44.13
N ALA A 164 -1.25 3.48 43.35
CA ALA A 164 0.07 4.09 43.33
C ALA A 164 0.43 4.72 44.69
N GLU A 165 -0.49 5.45 45.31
CA GLU A 165 -0.26 6.06 46.63
C GLU A 165 -0.01 5.00 47.73
N ALA A 166 -0.73 3.88 47.71
CA ALA A 166 -0.50 2.78 48.66
C ALA A 166 0.92 2.21 48.52
N ARG A 167 1.40 2.02 47.29
CA ARG A 167 2.76 1.54 47.03
C ARG A 167 3.83 2.55 47.44
N PHE A 168 3.61 3.84 47.20
CA PHE A 168 4.52 4.88 47.69
C PHE A 168 4.54 4.92 49.22
N ALA A 169 3.40 4.77 49.90
CA ALA A 169 3.34 4.71 51.35
C ALA A 169 4.16 3.53 51.91
N GLU A 170 4.09 2.36 51.25
CA GLU A 170 4.90 1.21 51.61
C GLU A 170 6.40 1.45 51.39
N ILE A 171 6.81 2.09 50.29
CA ILE A 171 8.21 2.49 50.07
C ILE A 171 8.68 3.45 51.16
N TYR A 172 7.87 4.45 51.50
CA TYR A 172 8.21 5.44 52.53
C TYR A 172 8.39 4.76 53.90
N ALA A 173 7.48 3.86 54.27
CA ALA A 173 7.56 3.10 55.51
C ALA A 173 8.81 2.21 55.56
N ARG A 174 9.15 1.51 54.47
CA ARG A 174 10.36 0.68 54.38
C ARG A 174 11.65 1.49 54.47
N ARG A 175 11.63 2.75 54.04
CA ARG A 175 12.81 3.63 54.00
C ARG A 175 12.90 4.65 55.14
N GLY A 176 11.86 4.79 55.96
CA GLY A 176 11.80 5.82 56.99
C GLY A 176 11.74 7.24 56.42
N ILE A 177 11.20 7.42 55.22
CA ILE A 177 11.01 8.76 54.62
C ILE A 177 9.79 9.40 55.26
N GLU A 178 9.96 10.54 55.92
CA GLU A 178 8.85 11.32 56.44
C GLU A 178 8.03 11.92 55.28
N ALA A 179 6.71 11.77 55.36
CA ALA A 179 5.76 12.04 54.27
C ALA A 179 5.49 13.53 54.02
#